data_AF-A0A7Z7CJV5-F1
#
_entry.id   AF-A0A7Z7CJV5-F1
#
_cell.length_a   1.000
_cell.length_b   1.000
_cell.length_c   1.000
_cell.angle_alpha   90.00
_cell.angle_beta   90.00
_cell.angle_gamma   90.00
#
_symmetry.space_group_name_H-M   'P 1'
#
loop_
_entity.id
_entity.type
_entity.pdbx_description
1 polymer ?
#
loop_
_entity_poly.entity_id
_entity_poly.type
_entity_poly.pdbx_seq_one_letter_code
_entity_poly.pdbx_strand_id
1 'polypeptide(L)'
;MRKVSNIFVRCIVFCILMLNLSGLAYAEPDTVNEEQFKPLSLTLLNPSIQLAITKYYQEIQKPQPSYGLYDMKVLELQRKSPGGYAFRVVVEVSTYYGPHNPPNAKEFITFDIDTGKVKLIQYIHRSD
;
A
#
# COMPACT_ATOMS: atom_id res chain seq x y z
N MET A 1 -49.63 -44.77 -19.55
CA MET A 1 -48.87 -43.58 -20.01
C MET A 1 -48.83 -42.45 -18.97
N ARG A 2 -49.95 -42.04 -18.33
CA ARG A 2 -49.98 -40.99 -17.28
C ARG A 2 -48.99 -41.18 -16.11
N LYS A 3 -48.81 -42.40 -15.60
CA LYS A 3 -47.90 -42.68 -14.46
C LYS A 3 -46.41 -42.48 -14.80
N VAL A 4 -45.99 -42.83 -16.03
CA VAL A 4 -44.61 -42.66 -16.50
C VAL A 4 -44.31 -41.18 -16.76
N SER A 5 -45.28 -40.44 -17.29
CA SER A 5 -45.20 -38.99 -17.45
C SER A 5 -45.08 -38.26 -16.11
N ASN A 6 -45.81 -38.68 -15.07
CA ASN A 6 -45.72 -38.08 -13.73
C ASN A 6 -44.36 -38.34 -13.05
N ILE A 7 -43.72 -39.49 -13.31
CA ILE A 7 -42.37 -39.79 -12.81
C ILE A 7 -41.35 -38.86 -13.49
N PHE A 8 -41.47 -38.69 -14.81
CA PHE A 8 -40.56 -37.84 -15.57
C PHE A 8 -40.64 -36.37 -15.13
N VAL A 9 -41.85 -35.85 -14.89
CA VAL A 9 -42.06 -34.48 -14.38
C VAL A 9 -41.44 -34.29 -13.00
N ARG A 10 -41.56 -35.28 -12.10
CA ARG A 10 -40.95 -35.21 -10.76
C ARG A 10 -39.42 -35.19 -10.82
N CYS A 11 -38.80 -35.95 -11.73
CA CYS A 11 -37.36 -35.90 -11.93
C CYS A 11 -36.88 -34.53 -12.44
N ILE A 12 -37.62 -33.91 -13.36
CA ILE A 12 -37.29 -32.57 -13.86
C ILE A 12 -37.36 -31.52 -12.74
N VAL A 13 -38.41 -31.54 -11.92
CA VAL A 13 -38.56 -30.61 -10.78
C VAL A 13 -37.44 -30.81 -9.77
N PHE A 14 -37.05 -32.05 -9.48
CA PHE A 14 -35.93 -32.37 -8.60
C PHE A 14 -34.58 -31.88 -9.15
N CYS A 15 -34.33 -32.04 -10.45
CA CYS A 15 -33.14 -31.51 -11.11
C CYS A 15 -33.09 -29.97 -11.06
N ILE A 16 -34.22 -29.28 -11.28
CA ILE A 16 -34.29 -27.82 -11.17
C ILE A 16 -34.01 -27.38 -9.72
N LEU A 17 -34.53 -28.09 -8.72
CA LEU A 17 -34.24 -27.81 -7.31
C LEU A 17 -32.75 -27.95 -6.97
N MET A 18 -32.09 -28.99 -7.49
CA MET A 18 -30.65 -29.24 -7.27
C MET A 18 -29.76 -28.22 -7.98
N LEU A 19 -30.17 -27.72 -9.14
CA LEU A 19 -29.44 -26.68 -9.89
C LEU A 19 -29.46 -25.30 -9.19
N ASN A 20 -30.41 -25.06 -8.28
CA ASN A 20 -30.45 -23.82 -7.48
C ASN A 20 -29.63 -23.89 -6.18
N LEU A 21 -29.08 -25.06 -5.82
CA LEU A 21 -28.32 -25.24 -4.57
C LEU A 21 -26.85 -24.81 -4.68
N SER A 22 -26.35 -24.53 -5.89
CA SER A 22 -24.98 -24.08 -6.17
C SER A 22 -24.76 -22.57 -5.97
N GLY A 23 -25.79 -21.83 -5.56
CA GLY A 23 -25.74 -20.38 -5.32
C GLY A 23 -25.36 -19.95 -3.90
N LEU A 24 -24.67 -20.79 -3.12
CA LEU A 24 -24.07 -20.34 -1.86
C LEU A 24 -22.87 -19.44 -2.19
N ALA A 25 -23.12 -18.14 -2.30
CA ALA A 25 -22.09 -17.12 -2.27
C ALA A 25 -21.43 -17.16 -0.89
N TYR A 26 -20.33 -17.90 -0.79
CA TYR A 26 -19.43 -17.78 0.35
C TYR A 26 -18.82 -16.39 0.30
N ALA A 27 -19.17 -15.54 1.27
CA ALA A 27 -18.41 -14.31 1.50
C ALA A 27 -16.97 -14.73 1.84
N GLU A 28 -16.01 -14.25 1.05
CA GLU A 28 -14.60 -14.43 1.36
C GLU A 28 -14.36 -13.79 2.74
N PRO A 29 -13.77 -14.52 3.71
CA PRO A 29 -13.57 -13.97 5.03
C PRO A 29 -12.71 -12.71 4.91
N ASP A 30 -13.15 -11.60 5.54
CA ASP A 30 -12.36 -10.39 5.74
C ASP A 30 -11.12 -10.74 6.58
N THR A 31 -10.11 -11.29 5.93
CA THR A 31 -8.82 -11.59 6.52
C THR A 31 -7.95 -10.35 6.39
N VAL A 32 -7.15 -10.09 7.43
CA VAL A 32 -6.18 -8.99 7.38
C VAL A 32 -5.25 -9.25 6.21
N ASN A 33 -5.37 -8.43 5.16
CA ASN A 33 -4.47 -8.52 4.02
C ASN A 33 -3.10 -7.94 4.43
N GLU A 34 -2.14 -8.82 4.69
CA GLU A 34 -0.78 -8.42 5.10
C GLU A 34 -0.10 -7.50 4.07
N GLU A 35 -0.49 -7.56 2.79
CA GLU A 35 0.02 -6.67 1.74
C GLU A 35 -0.33 -5.19 2.01
N GLN A 36 -1.40 -4.93 2.78
CA GLN A 36 -1.83 -3.56 3.14
C GLN A 36 -0.94 -2.92 4.21
N PHE A 37 -0.13 -3.70 4.95
CA PHE A 37 0.75 -3.12 5.97
C PHE A 37 1.82 -2.21 5.37
N LYS A 38 2.31 -2.49 4.17
CA LYS A 38 3.29 -1.61 3.51
C LYS A 38 2.65 -0.26 3.13
N PRO A 39 1.56 -0.19 2.33
CA PRO A 39 0.84 1.06 2.06
C PRO A 39 0.44 1.82 3.33
N LEU A 40 -0.05 1.12 4.35
CA LEU A 40 -0.39 1.71 5.65
C LEU A 40 0.84 2.34 6.31
N SER A 41 1.95 1.61 6.39
CA SER A 41 3.20 2.11 6.99
C SER A 41 3.74 3.34 6.25
N LEU A 42 3.67 3.34 4.92
CA LEU A 42 4.08 4.49 4.10
C LEU A 42 3.15 5.69 4.31
N THR A 43 1.85 5.46 4.45
CA THR A 43 0.86 6.50 4.78
C THR A 43 1.16 7.12 6.14
N LEU A 44 1.49 6.31 7.15
CA LEU A 44 1.86 6.77 8.48
C LEU A 44 3.20 7.52 8.50
N LEU A 45 4.15 7.13 7.64
CA LEU A 45 5.45 7.80 7.51
C LEU A 45 5.37 9.11 6.69
N ASN A 46 4.33 9.28 5.88
CA ASN A 46 4.18 10.39 4.93
C ASN A 46 4.37 11.79 5.54
N PRO A 47 3.82 12.13 6.73
CA PRO A 47 4.04 13.45 7.33
C PRO A 47 5.53 13.76 7.57
N SER A 48 6.32 12.74 7.92
CA SER A 48 7.77 12.90 8.15
C SER A 48 8.54 13.06 6.84
N ILE A 49 8.12 12.35 5.79
CA ILE A 49 8.65 12.51 4.42
C ILE A 49 8.37 13.91 3.91
N GLN A 50 7.11 14.37 4.01
CA GLN A 50 6.71 15.70 3.55
C GLN A 50 7.50 16.78 4.27
N LEU A 51 7.67 16.67 5.59
CA LEU A 51 8.44 17.62 6.38
C LEU A 51 9.91 17.67 5.94
N ALA A 52 10.54 16.52 5.69
CA ALA A 52 11.93 16.45 5.25
C ALA A 52 12.12 17.12 3.88
N ILE A 53 11.25 16.80 2.91
CA ILE A 53 11.27 17.43 1.58
C ILE A 53 11.02 18.93 1.67
N THR A 54 10.00 19.35 2.43
CA THR A 54 9.65 20.76 2.60
C THR A 54 10.82 21.56 3.16
N LYS A 55 11.48 21.06 4.22
CA LYS A 55 12.63 21.71 4.84
C LYS A 55 13.77 21.90 3.83
N TYR A 56 14.15 20.84 3.11
CA TYR A 56 15.21 20.92 2.13
C TYR A 56 14.93 21.95 1.04
N TYR A 57 13.73 21.91 0.42
CA TYR A 57 13.38 22.83 -0.66
C TYR A 57 13.27 24.30 -0.19
N GLN A 58 12.81 24.52 1.05
CA GLN A 58 12.83 25.84 1.68
C GLN A 58 14.27 26.34 1.89
N GLU A 59 15.18 25.50 2.38
CA GLU A 59 16.59 25.85 2.61
C GLU A 59 17.29 26.28 1.32
N ILE A 60 17.01 25.61 0.20
CA ILE A 60 17.56 25.95 -1.13
C ILE A 60 16.71 26.99 -1.89
N GLN A 61 15.71 27.59 -1.24
CA GLN A 61 14.82 28.63 -1.81
C GLN A 61 14.14 28.20 -3.13
N LYS A 62 13.76 26.92 -3.26
CA LYS A 62 13.01 26.39 -4.39
C LYS A 62 11.55 26.13 -4.01
N PRO A 63 10.62 26.17 -4.99
CA PRO A 63 9.24 25.79 -4.74
C PRO A 63 9.17 24.35 -4.25
N GLN A 64 8.18 24.04 -3.39
CA GLN A 64 7.97 22.68 -2.92
C GLN A 64 7.47 21.79 -4.05
N PRO A 65 8.12 20.65 -4.34
CA PRO A 65 7.63 19.72 -5.34
C PRO A 65 6.52 18.83 -4.77
N SER A 66 5.76 18.22 -5.68
CA SER A 66 4.83 17.14 -5.41
C SER A 66 5.53 15.78 -5.50
N TYR A 67 4.95 14.75 -4.90
CA TYR A 67 5.40 13.36 -5.00
C TYR A 67 4.24 12.39 -4.78
N GLY A 68 4.39 11.15 -5.26
CA GLY A 68 3.44 10.06 -5.02
C GLY A 68 3.96 9.07 -3.97
N LEU A 69 3.05 8.43 -3.24
CA LEU A 69 3.41 7.26 -2.40
C LEU A 69 3.46 5.96 -3.23
N TYR A 70 2.83 5.93 -4.41
CA TYR A 70 2.63 4.72 -5.22
C TYR A 70 3.92 4.21 -5.89
N ASP A 71 4.89 5.10 -6.13
CA ASP A 71 6.18 4.80 -6.77
C ASP A 71 7.37 4.92 -5.79
N MET A 72 7.10 5.21 -4.51
CA MET A 72 8.12 5.30 -3.47
C MET A 72 8.73 3.91 -3.20
N LYS A 73 10.05 3.88 -3.01
CA LYS A 73 10.78 2.65 -2.70
C LYS A 73 11.28 2.68 -1.27
N VAL A 74 11.12 1.55 -0.57
CA VAL A 74 11.81 1.29 0.69
C VAL A 74 13.11 0.59 0.35
N LEU A 75 14.22 1.30 0.45
CA LEU A 75 15.56 0.79 0.15
C LEU A 75 16.15 0.01 1.33
N GLU A 76 15.78 0.39 2.56
CA GLU A 76 16.23 -0.25 3.78
C GLU A 76 15.11 -0.25 4.82
N LEU A 77 14.93 -1.39 5.50
CA LEU A 77 14.11 -1.55 6.69
C LEU A 77 14.87 -2.43 7.67
N GLN A 78 15.70 -1.82 8.51
CA GLN A 78 16.55 -2.54 9.45
C GLN A 78 16.03 -2.36 10.88
N ARG A 79 15.66 -3.47 11.53
CA ARG A 79 15.36 -3.47 12.96
C ARG A 79 16.65 -3.29 13.76
N LYS A 80 16.65 -2.38 14.73
CA LYS A 80 17.85 -2.02 15.52
C LYS A 80 18.18 -3.05 16.62
N SER A 81 17.20 -3.82 17.08
CA SER A 81 17.38 -4.87 18.08
C SER A 81 16.35 -6.01 17.91
N PRO A 82 16.72 -7.28 18.16
CA PRO A 82 15.78 -8.40 18.10
C PRO A 82 14.57 -8.16 19.00
N GLY A 83 13.35 -8.34 18.47
CA GLY A 83 12.10 -8.10 19.21
C GLY A 83 11.77 -6.62 19.51
N GLY A 84 12.69 -5.67 19.27
CA GLY A 84 12.47 -4.26 19.54
C GLY A 84 11.70 -3.55 18.43
N TYR A 85 11.03 -2.44 18.76
CA TYR A 85 10.20 -1.65 17.83
C TYR A 85 10.92 -0.41 17.27
N ALA A 86 12.25 -0.47 17.22
CA ALA A 86 13.08 0.61 16.68
C ALA A 86 13.69 0.19 15.34
N PHE A 87 13.63 1.09 14.35
CA PHE A 87 14.00 0.82 12.98
C PHE A 87 14.85 1.93 12.40
N ARG A 88 15.82 1.54 11.58
CA ARG A 88 16.43 2.40 10.59
C ARG A 88 15.72 2.15 9.26
N VAL A 89 15.24 3.22 8.63
CA VAL A 89 14.49 3.15 7.37
C VAL A 89 15.12 4.09 6.35
N VAL A 90 15.32 3.62 5.13
CA VAL A 90 15.76 4.44 4.00
C VAL A 90 14.70 4.34 2.90
N VAL A 91 14.20 5.50 2.45
CA VAL A 91 13.24 5.60 1.35
C VAL A 91 13.80 6.42 0.19
N GLU A 92 13.43 6.05 -1.03
CA GLU A 92 13.63 6.84 -2.26
C GLU A 92 12.27 7.39 -2.70
N VAL A 93 12.18 8.71 -2.82
CA VAL A 93 10.98 9.44 -3.23
C VAL A 93 11.26 10.18 -4.53
N SER A 94 10.42 9.94 -5.54
CA SER A 94 10.46 10.67 -6.81
C SER A 94 9.64 11.95 -6.72
N THR A 95 10.23 13.11 -7.00
CA THR A 95 9.55 14.41 -6.91
C THR A 95 9.29 15.03 -8.30
N TYR A 96 8.20 15.79 -8.44
CA TYR A 96 7.79 16.43 -9.70
C TYR A 96 7.06 17.76 -9.47
N TYR A 97 6.99 18.62 -10.49
CA TYR A 97 6.27 19.91 -10.44
C TYR A 97 4.99 19.93 -11.29
N GLY A 98 4.66 18.85 -12.01
CA GLY A 98 3.43 18.74 -12.78
C GLY A 98 3.25 17.37 -13.47
N PRO A 99 2.09 17.09 -14.07
CA PRO A 99 1.69 15.77 -14.58
C PRO A 99 2.48 15.26 -15.81
N HIS A 100 3.25 16.13 -16.47
CA HIS A 100 3.97 15.81 -17.71
C HIS A 100 5.49 15.97 -17.60
N ASN A 101 6.01 16.27 -16.41
CA ASN A 101 7.45 16.27 -16.19
C ASN A 101 7.86 14.91 -15.64
N PRO A 102 8.89 14.23 -16.20
CA PRO A 102 9.52 13.11 -15.51
C PRO A 102 9.96 13.56 -14.11
N PRO A 103 10.22 12.63 -13.17
CA PRO A 103 10.68 13.03 -11.85
C PRO A 103 11.89 13.95 -11.97
N ASN A 104 11.77 15.15 -11.41
CA ASN A 104 12.81 16.18 -11.50
C ASN A 104 13.98 15.88 -10.55
N ALA A 105 13.72 15.07 -9.53
CA ALA A 105 14.73 14.61 -8.59
C ALA A 105 14.30 13.33 -7.88
N LYS A 106 15.29 12.68 -7.28
CA LYS A 106 15.15 11.58 -6.34
C LYS A 106 15.65 12.03 -4.98
N GLU A 107 14.78 11.90 -3.98
CA GLU A 107 15.10 12.20 -2.59
C GLU A 107 15.34 10.90 -1.83
N PHE A 108 16.53 10.77 -1.26
CA PHE A 108 16.88 9.65 -0.41
C PHE A 108 16.82 10.11 1.04
N ILE A 109 15.85 9.57 1.78
CA ILE A 109 15.53 10.03 3.13
C ILE A 109 15.77 8.88 4.10
N THR A 110 16.61 9.15 5.09
CA THR A 110 16.95 8.21 6.14
C THR A 110 16.28 8.61 7.44
N PHE A 111 15.51 7.70 8.02
CA PHE A 111 14.87 7.85 9.32
C PHE A 111 15.42 6.87 10.36
N ASP A 112 15.47 7.34 11.60
CA ASP A 112 15.53 6.51 12.82
C ASP A 112 14.17 6.61 13.49
N ILE A 113 13.46 5.49 13.59
CA ILE A 113 12.09 5.40 14.05
C ILE A 113 12.07 4.58 15.34
N ASP A 114 11.45 5.11 16.37
CA ASP A 114 11.14 4.40 17.62
C ASP A 114 9.66 4.59 17.98
N THR A 115 9.24 4.02 19.11
CA THR A 115 7.84 4.09 19.57
C THR A 115 7.35 5.49 19.94
N GLY A 116 8.26 6.44 20.14
CA GLY A 116 7.94 7.82 20.50
C GLY A 116 8.08 8.82 19.37
N LYS A 117 8.91 8.55 18.35
CA LYS A 117 9.20 9.52 17.28
C LYS A 117 9.76 8.91 16.00
N VAL A 118 9.60 9.67 14.92
CA VAL A 118 10.34 9.53 13.66
C VAL A 118 11.37 10.65 13.59
N LYS A 119 12.65 10.29 13.53
CA LYS A 119 13.77 11.25 13.46
C LYS A 119 14.42 11.18 12.07
N LEU A 120 14.49 12.33 11.39
CA LEU A 120 15.32 12.48 10.19
C LEU A 120 16.80 12.39 10.57
N ILE A 121 17.54 11.50 9.90
CA ILE A 121 18.99 11.31 10.09
C ILE A 121 19.77 11.88 8.91
N GLN A 122 19.29 11.67 7.70
CA GLN A 122 19.97 12.10 6.49
C GLN A 122 18.94 12.39 5.38
N TYR A 123 19.22 13.44 4.62
CA TYR A 123 18.51 13.79 3.41
C TYR A 123 19.53 13.96 2.29
N ILE A 124 19.37 13.23 1.19
CA ILE A 124 20.22 13.36 0.00
C ILE A 124 19.32 13.66 -1.18
N HIS A 125 19.54 14.82 -1.79
CA HIS A 125 18.90 15.21 -3.03
C HIS A 125 19.75 14.81 -4.23
N ARG A 126 19.14 14.17 -5.23
CA ARG A 126 19.75 13.94 -6.54
C ARG A 126 18.80 14.41 -7.63
N SER A 127 19.12 15.52 -8.26
CA SER A 127 18.52 15.92 -9.53
C SER A 127 19.27 15.27 -10.69
N ASP A 128 18.54 14.89 -11.73
CA ASP A 128 19.14 14.56 -13.03
C ASP A 128 19.63 15.82 -13.76
#